data_AF-A0A1Q3CDQ9-F1
#
_entry.id   AF-A0A1Q3CDQ9-F1
#
_cell.length_a   1.000
_cell.length_b   1.000
_cell.length_c   1.000
_cell.angle_alpha   90.00
_cell.angle_beta   90.00
_cell.angle_gamma   90.00
#
_symmetry.space_group_name_H-M   'P 1'
#
loop_
_entity.id
_entity.type
_entity.pdbx_description
1 polymer ?
#
loop_
_entity_poly.entity_id
_entity_poly.type
_entity_poly.pdbx_seq_one_letter_code
_entity_poly.pdbx_strand_id
1 'polypeptide(L)'
;MIFLLFWRFTEFGGPIHQRPVQDVAYNVAQFIHRGGSFINYYMPNYGHLKELHRAIKMCVRAIVADPIVTSLGCLQCASFLSNYETKSTSIVLFNNMHYNLPPWSISILHDYRNVVFNTVKVYIKRG
;
A
#
# COMPACT_ATOMS: atom_id res chain seq x y z
N MET A 1 2.23 -17.54 0.01
CA MET A 1 3.29 -16.98 0.87
C MET A 1 2.62 -16.18 1.97
N ILE A 2 2.97 -16.34 3.25
CA ILE A 2 2.40 -15.58 4.39
C ILE A 2 3.37 -14.46 4.75
N PHE A 3 2.89 -13.23 4.91
CA PHE A 3 3.72 -12.12 5.41
C PHE A 3 3.51 -11.94 6.92
N LEU A 4 4.52 -12.29 7.71
CA LEU A 4 4.58 -12.00 9.15
C LEU A 4 5.41 -10.73 9.36
N LEU A 5 4.79 -9.66 9.83
CA LEU A 5 5.52 -8.47 10.29
C LEU A 5 6.14 -8.78 11.65
N PHE A 6 7.46 -9.04 11.66
CA PHE A 6 8.24 -9.12 12.89
C PHE A 6 8.29 -7.75 13.58
N TRP A 7 7.50 -7.58 14.63
CA TRP A 7 7.78 -6.61 15.68
C TRP A 7 8.87 -7.19 16.59
N ARG A 8 9.92 -6.41 16.90
CA ARG A 8 10.94 -6.79 17.89
C ARG A 8 10.38 -6.52 19.28
N PHE A 9 10.43 -7.51 20.17
CA PHE A 9 10.00 -7.33 21.56
C PHE A 9 10.92 -6.34 22.29
N THR A 10 10.33 -5.45 23.11
CA THR A 10 11.07 -4.53 23.97
C THR A 10 11.60 -5.31 25.19
N GLU A 11 12.90 -5.22 25.44
CA GLU A 11 13.53 -5.77 26.64
C GLU A 11 13.32 -4.82 27.83
N PHE A 12 13.30 -5.35 29.05
CA PHE A 12 13.18 -4.52 30.26
C PHE A 12 14.34 -3.51 30.34
N GLY A 13 14.03 -2.21 30.39
CA GLY A 13 15.02 -1.12 30.40
C GLY A 13 15.62 -0.77 29.04
N GLY A 14 15.22 -1.44 27.96
CA GLY A 14 15.67 -1.16 26.60
C GLY A 14 14.93 0.00 25.92
N PRO A 15 15.43 0.49 24.77
CA PRO A 15 14.75 1.53 24.00
C PRO A 15 13.45 1.01 23.39
N ILE A 16 12.43 1.88 23.32
CA ILE A 16 11.16 1.55 22.66
C ILE A 16 11.39 1.53 21.14
N HIS A 17 11.35 0.35 20.54
CA HIS A 17 11.46 0.18 19.10
C HIS A 17 10.10 0.41 18.42
N GLN A 18 9.93 1.54 17.77
CA GLN A 18 8.75 1.83 16.97
C GLN A 18 9.06 1.65 15.48
N ARG A 19 8.25 0.84 14.79
CA ARG A 19 8.24 0.85 13.32
C ARG A 19 7.28 1.93 12.84
N PRO A 20 7.71 2.82 11.91
CA PRO A 20 6.81 3.80 11.34
C PRO A 20 5.69 3.08 10.55
N VAL A 21 4.46 3.56 10.72
CA VAL A 21 3.27 2.94 10.10
C VAL A 21 3.33 3.01 8.58
N GLN A 22 4.04 4.00 8.04
CA GLN A 22 4.27 4.20 6.61
C GLN A 22 5.10 3.06 6.01
N ASP A 23 6.16 2.62 6.69
CA ASP A 23 6.98 1.48 6.26
C ASP A 23 6.19 0.17 6.30
N VAL A 24 5.35 0.00 7.32
CA VAL A 24 4.47 -1.17 7.40
C VAL A 24 3.50 -1.15 6.23
N ALA A 25 2.88 -0.02 5.93
CA ALA A 25 1.98 0.13 4.79
C ALA A 25 2.68 -0.12 3.45
N TYR A 26 3.92 0.38 3.30
CA TYR A 26 4.75 0.15 2.11
C TYR A 26 5.01 -1.34 1.88
N ASN A 27 5.52 -2.04 2.90
CA ASN A 27 5.84 -3.47 2.79
C ASN A 27 4.59 -4.32 2.48
N VAL A 28 3.46 -3.98 3.08
CA VAL A 28 2.19 -4.66 2.81
C VAL A 28 1.73 -4.44 1.37
N ALA A 29 1.73 -3.19 0.89
CA ALA A 29 1.33 -2.88 -0.48
C ALA A 29 2.26 -3.56 -1.50
N GLN A 30 3.57 -3.57 -1.24
CA GLN A 30 4.56 -4.27 -2.05
C GLN A 30 4.32 -5.78 -2.07
N PHE A 31 4.00 -6.37 -0.92
CA PHE A 31 3.72 -7.81 -0.81
C PHE A 31 2.49 -8.21 -1.65
N ILE A 32 1.40 -7.45 -1.57
CA ILE A 32 0.20 -7.68 -2.38
C ILE A 32 0.50 -7.50 -3.87
N HIS A 33 1.24 -6.44 -4.23
CA HIS A 33 1.65 -6.21 -5.62
C HIS A 33 2.44 -7.39 -6.21
N ARG A 34 3.23 -8.09 -5.39
CA ARG A 34 4.01 -9.28 -5.78
C ARG A 34 3.19 -10.59 -5.74
N GLY A 35 1.87 -10.53 -5.61
CA GLY A 35 1.00 -11.72 -5.56
C GLY A 35 0.82 -12.32 -4.17
N GLY A 36 1.18 -11.58 -3.11
CA GLY A 36 0.83 -11.97 -1.75
C GLY A 36 -0.68 -11.96 -1.53
N SER A 37 -1.21 -12.96 -0.81
CA SER A 37 -2.67 -13.13 -0.64
C SER A 37 -3.14 -13.04 0.81
N PHE A 38 -2.24 -13.15 1.79
CA PHE A 38 -2.59 -13.16 3.20
C PHE A 38 -1.63 -12.30 4.04
N ILE A 39 -2.19 -11.38 4.82
CA ILE A 39 -1.48 -10.46 5.70
C ILE A 39 -2.07 -10.61 7.10
N ASN A 40 -1.20 -10.79 8.10
CA ASN A 40 -1.59 -10.75 9.51
C ASN A 40 -0.83 -9.64 10.24
N TYR A 41 -1.55 -8.76 10.93
CA TYR A 41 -0.97 -7.71 11.76
C TYR A 41 -0.95 -8.15 13.22
N TYR A 42 0.22 -8.47 13.74
CA TYR A 42 0.41 -8.53 15.19
C TYR A 42 0.56 -7.10 15.73
N MET A 43 -0.38 -6.68 16.59
CA MET A 43 -0.47 -5.35 17.24
C MET A 43 -0.53 -4.13 16.29
N PRO A 44 -1.66 -3.90 15.59
CA PRO A 44 -1.78 -2.81 14.62
C PRO A 44 -2.00 -1.42 15.26
N ASN A 45 -1.40 -0.40 14.66
CA ASN A 45 -1.86 0.99 14.78
C ASN A 45 -3.11 1.21 13.91
N TYR A 46 -4.17 1.78 14.49
CA TYR A 46 -5.54 1.59 14.00
C TYR A 46 -6.00 2.48 12.83
N GLY A 47 -5.32 3.58 12.52
CA GLY A 47 -5.79 4.55 11.52
C GLY A 47 -5.35 4.22 10.09
N HIS A 48 -4.05 4.42 9.81
CA HIS A 48 -3.49 4.34 8.45
C HIS A 48 -3.56 2.93 7.84
N LEU A 49 -3.37 1.89 8.66
CA LEU A 49 -3.50 0.49 8.20
C LEU A 49 -4.95 0.11 7.89
N LYS A 50 -5.93 0.74 8.55
CA LYS A 50 -7.35 0.55 8.25
C LYS A 50 -7.71 1.14 6.88
N GLU A 51 -7.13 2.29 6.53
CA GLU A 51 -7.30 2.89 5.21
C GLU A 51 -6.63 2.05 4.11
N LEU A 52 -5.44 1.51 4.38
CA LEU A 52 -4.78 0.55 3.50
C LEU A 52 -5.66 -0.69 3.27
N HIS A 53 -6.20 -1.28 4.35
CA HIS A 53 -7.07 -2.45 4.24
C HIS A 53 -8.33 -2.14 3.43
N ARG A 54 -8.91 -0.94 3.60
CA ARG A 54 -10.06 -0.48 2.79
C ARG A 54 -9.69 -0.39 1.30
N ALA A 55 -8.54 0.18 0.97
CA ALA A 55 -8.07 0.29 -0.41
C ALA A 55 -7.81 -1.09 -1.05
N ILE A 56 -7.17 -2.01 -0.31
CA ILE A 56 -6.96 -3.38 -0.76
C ILE A 56 -8.30 -4.08 -0.98
N LYS A 57 -9.28 -3.92 -0.07
CA LYS A 57 -10.62 -4.50 -0.22
C LYS A 57 -11.35 -4.02 -1.48
N MET A 58 -11.16 -2.77 -1.88
CA MET A 58 -11.69 -2.25 -3.16
C MET A 58 -11.03 -2.91 -4.38
N CYS A 59 -9.78 -3.37 -4.23
CA CYS A 59 -8.97 -3.99 -5.26
C CYS A 59 -9.03 -5.53 -5.26
N VAL A 60 -9.67 -6.17 -4.28
CA VAL A 60 -9.66 -7.64 -4.12
C VAL A 60 -10.08 -8.38 -5.38
N ARG A 61 -11.13 -7.91 -6.07
CA ARG A 61 -11.57 -8.56 -7.30
C ARG A 61 -10.52 -8.50 -8.42
N ALA A 62 -9.79 -7.39 -8.50
CA ALA A 62 -8.68 -7.23 -9.42
C ALA A 62 -7.49 -8.13 -9.07
N ILE A 63 -7.20 -8.25 -7.77
CA ILE A 63 -6.05 -8.99 -7.24
C ILE A 63 -6.25 -10.50 -7.35
N VAL A 64 -7.50 -10.97 -7.22
CA VAL A 64 -7.87 -12.39 -7.33
C VAL A 64 -8.09 -12.83 -8.78
N ALA A 65 -8.34 -11.88 -9.70
CA ALA A 65 -8.52 -12.19 -11.11
C ALA A 65 -7.22 -12.68 -11.75
N ASP A 66 -7.32 -13.70 -12.61
CA ASP A 66 -6.18 -14.23 -13.35
C ASP A 66 -5.57 -13.14 -14.26
N PRO A 67 -4.23 -12.96 -14.25
CA PRO A 67 -3.56 -11.87 -14.98
C PRO A 67 -3.64 -12.00 -16.52
N ILE A 68 -4.24 -13.08 -17.04
CA ILE A 68 -4.25 -13.44 -18.47
C ILE A 68 -5.51 -12.91 -19.19
N VAL A 69 -6.61 -12.62 -18.48
CA VAL A 69 -7.86 -12.14 -19.10
C VAL A 69 -8.14 -10.68 -18.74
N THR A 70 -7.39 -9.76 -19.35
CA THR A 70 -7.69 -8.32 -19.24
C THR A 70 -8.53 -7.91 -20.45
N SER A 71 -9.86 -8.11 -20.39
CA SER A 71 -10.73 -7.58 -21.44
C SER A 71 -10.70 -6.05 -21.41
N LEU A 72 -10.61 -5.43 -22.58
CA LEU A 72 -10.68 -3.97 -22.75
C LEU A 72 -11.94 -3.43 -22.06
N GLY A 73 -11.76 -2.74 -20.92
CA GLY A 73 -12.87 -2.19 -20.12
C GLY A 73 -13.10 -2.80 -18.73
N CYS A 74 -12.08 -3.40 -18.11
CA CYS A 74 -12.25 -4.00 -16.78
C CYS A 74 -12.47 -2.93 -15.67
N LEU A 75 -13.72 -2.84 -15.20
CA LEU A 75 -14.18 -2.12 -13.99
C LEU A 75 -13.60 -2.67 -12.66
N GLN A 76 -12.69 -3.66 -12.75
CA GLN A 76 -12.11 -4.37 -11.61
C GLN A 76 -10.59 -4.41 -11.74
N CYS A 77 -9.96 -3.26 -11.97
CA CYS A 77 -8.52 -3.21 -12.20
C CYS A 77 -7.78 -2.36 -11.19
N ALA A 78 -6.83 -2.97 -10.49
CA ALA A 78 -5.97 -2.26 -9.55
C ALA A 78 -4.61 -1.94 -10.18
N SER A 79 -4.05 -0.79 -9.82
CA SER A 79 -2.67 -0.43 -10.15
C SER A 79 -1.92 0.04 -8.93
N PHE A 80 -0.64 -0.30 -8.89
CA PHE A 80 0.27 0.07 -7.82
C PHE A 80 1.39 0.89 -8.45
N LEU A 81 1.47 2.18 -8.12
CA LEU A 81 2.54 3.06 -8.56
C LEU A 81 3.55 3.20 -7.43
N SER A 82 4.74 2.62 -7.61
CA SER A 82 5.81 2.58 -6.61
C SER A 82 6.92 3.57 -6.92
N ASN A 83 7.30 4.37 -5.93
CA ASN A 83 8.55 5.12 -5.93
C ASN A 83 9.53 4.46 -4.93
N TYR A 84 10.63 3.91 -5.46
CA TYR A 84 11.70 3.28 -4.68
C TYR A 84 12.78 4.28 -4.23
N GLU A 85 12.76 5.50 -4.76
CA GLU A 85 13.71 6.53 -4.38
C GLU A 85 13.42 7.01 -2.95
N THR A 86 14.45 7.08 -2.12
CA THR A 86 14.30 7.36 -0.67
C THR A 86 14.38 8.85 -0.36
N LYS A 87 14.91 9.65 -1.28
CA LYS A 87 15.20 11.07 -1.05
C LYS A 87 14.36 12.02 -1.87
N SER A 88 13.85 11.60 -3.03
CA SER A 88 13.19 12.49 -3.97
C SER A 88 11.82 11.99 -4.40
N THR A 89 10.97 12.97 -4.68
CA THR A 89 9.65 12.77 -5.24
C THR A 89 9.77 12.45 -6.72
N SER A 90 9.08 11.41 -7.18
CA SER A 90 8.99 11.06 -8.60
C SER A 90 7.63 11.44 -9.18
N ILE A 91 7.63 11.98 -10.40
CA ILE A 91 6.42 12.21 -11.19
C ILE A 91 6.32 11.10 -12.23
N VAL A 92 5.25 10.31 -12.16
CA VAL A 92 5.02 9.18 -13.09
C VAL A 92 3.86 9.54 -14.01
N LEU A 93 4.06 9.36 -15.32
CA LEU A 93 2.99 9.43 -16.31
C LEU A 93 2.34 8.05 -16.42
N PHE A 94 1.07 7.94 -16.06
CA PHE A 94 0.30 6.71 -16.15
C PHE A 94 -1.11 7.01 -16.64
N ASN A 95 -1.60 6.27 -17.64
CA ASN A 95 -2.92 6.51 -18.24
C ASN A 95 -3.17 7.98 -18.65
N ASN A 96 -2.13 8.61 -19.23
CA ASN A 96 -2.13 10.02 -19.62
C ASN A 96 -2.35 11.03 -18.47
N MET A 97 -2.12 10.61 -17.22
CA MET A 97 -2.17 11.47 -16.02
C MET A 97 -0.82 11.46 -15.29
N HIS A 98 -0.46 12.61 -14.72
CA HIS A 98 0.75 12.74 -13.91
C HIS A 98 0.45 12.47 -12.43
N TYR A 99 1.18 11.54 -11.83
CA TYR A 99 1.07 11.21 -10.41
C TYR A 99 2.35 11.59 -9.68
N ASN A 100 2.20 12.39 -8.63
CA ASN A 100 3.30 12.77 -7.74
C ASN A 100 3.40 11.76 -6.59
N LEU A 101 4.49 10.97 -6.62
CA LEU A 101 4.81 9.92 -5.66
C LEU A 101 5.90 10.41 -4.70
N PRO A 102 5.59 10.56 -3.40
CA PRO A 102 6.59 10.84 -2.37
C PRO A 102 7.73 9.81 -2.36
N PRO A 103 8.89 10.16 -1.76
CA PRO A 103 9.95 9.19 -1.55
C PRO A 103 9.45 7.95 -0.80
N TRP A 104 9.95 6.78 -1.17
CA TRP A 104 9.67 5.49 -0.53
C TRP A 104 8.17 5.23 -0.34
N SER A 105 7.39 5.34 -1.42
CA SER A 105 5.93 5.26 -1.33
C SER A 105 5.29 4.43 -2.43
N ILE A 106 4.13 3.87 -2.12
CA ILE A 106 3.26 3.19 -3.09
C ILE A 106 1.90 3.86 -3.07
N SER A 107 1.41 4.25 -4.25
CA SER A 107 0.04 4.71 -4.47
C SER A 107 -0.79 3.59 -5.06
N ILE A 108 -1.96 3.34 -4.47
CA ILE A 108 -2.92 2.32 -4.93
C ILE A 108 -4.04 3.03 -5.68
N LEU A 109 -4.31 2.57 -6.91
CA LEU A 109 -5.40 3.04 -7.75
C LEU A 109 -6.38 1.89 -7.96
N HIS A 110 -7.67 2.15 -7.74
CA HIS A 110 -8.74 1.16 -7.89
C HIS A 110 -9.31 1.08 -9.33
N ASP A 111 -9.12 2.13 -10.12
CA ASP A 111 -9.77 2.34 -11.43
C ASP A 111 -8.81 2.96 -12.47
N TYR A 112 -7.50 2.75 -12.30
CA TYR A 112 -6.43 3.35 -13.11
C TYR A 112 -6.38 4.89 -13.14
N ARG A 113 -7.20 5.59 -12.35
CA ARG A 113 -7.28 7.05 -12.34
C ARG A 113 -7.18 7.66 -10.95
N ASN A 114 -7.90 7.11 -9.99
CA ASN A 114 -8.06 7.67 -8.66
C ASN A 114 -7.16 6.96 -7.65
N VAL A 115 -6.25 7.73 -7.04
CA VAL A 115 -5.43 7.24 -5.92
C VAL A 115 -6.33 7.11 -4.69
N VAL A 116 -6.62 5.89 -4.29
CA VAL A 116 -7.47 5.58 -3.12
C VAL A 116 -6.67 5.50 -1.82
N PHE A 117 -5.35 5.29 -1.92
CA PHE A 117 -4.44 5.22 -0.79
C PHE A 117 -3.00 5.48 -1.22
N ASN A 118 -2.21 6.12 -0.36
CA ASN A 118 -0.76 6.19 -0.49
C ASN A 118 -0.12 5.84 0.86
N THR A 119 0.98 5.10 0.83
CA THR A 119 1.62 4.55 2.04
C THR A 119 2.24 5.64 2.93
N VAL A 120 2.60 6.79 2.38
CA VAL A 120 3.22 7.92 3.10
C VAL A 120 2.23 9.05 3.39
N LYS A 121 1.33 9.37 2.45
CA LYS A 121 0.34 10.44 2.63
C LYS A 121 -0.75 9.99 3.59
N VAL A 122 -0.69 10.48 4.84
CA VAL A 122 -1.76 10.33 5.82
C VAL A 122 -2.79 11.43 5.55
N TYR A 123 -3.99 11.08 5.12
CA TYR A 123 -5.07 12.05 5.02
C TYR A 123 -5.68 12.25 6.40
N ILE A 124 -5.30 13.32 7.09
CA ILE A 124 -5.98 13.72 8.31
C ILE A 124 -7.40 14.14 7.88
N LYS A 125 -8.43 13.36 8.23
CA LYS A 125 -9.80 13.86 8.19
C LYS A 125 -9.88 15.00 9.20
N ARG A 126 -9.89 16.24 8.71
CA ARG A 126 -10.34 17.39 9.51
C ARG A 126 -11.81 17.12 9.84
N GLY A 127 -12.06 16.76 11.10
CA GLY A 127 -13.39 16.77 11.69
C GLY A 127 -13.87 18.19 11.89
#